data_AF-A0A7C1GL44-F1
#
_entry.id   AF-A0A7C1GL44-F1
#
_cell.length_a   1.000
_cell.length_b   1.000
_cell.length_c   1.000
_cell.angle_alpha   90.00
_cell.angle_beta   90.00
_cell.angle_gamma   90.00
#
_symmetry.space_group_name_H-M   'P 1'
#
loop_
_entity.id
_entity.type
_entity.pdbx_description
1 polymer ?
#
loop_
_entity_poly.entity_id
_entity_poly.type
_entity_poly.pdbx_seq_one_letter_code
_entity_poly.pdbx_strand_id
1 'polypeptide(L)'
;MNYWTLVGTLDNWMIGIEKGVWGVRERARPLWGKVQPGDKVVFYAVKTGVLGYGTVEGKFESREPLWPEEKERGEPIWPLRLKIRVEKVFREPKKKPDKMLVGYPINKLDPETFSEIAR
;
A
#
# COMPACT_ATOMS: atom_id res chain seq x y z
N MET A 1 4.72 -14.68 8.55
CA MET A 1 4.01 -13.87 7.53
C MET A 1 3.11 -12.89 8.24
N ASN A 2 3.23 -11.61 7.95
CA ASN A 2 2.39 -10.55 8.51
C ASN A 2 1.41 -10.02 7.44
N TYR A 3 0.40 -9.29 7.91
CA TYR A 3 -0.58 -8.63 7.08
C TYR A 3 -0.56 -7.13 7.38
N TRP A 4 -0.68 -6.33 6.33
CA TRP A 4 -0.59 -4.88 6.42
C TRP A 4 -1.65 -4.21 5.58
N THR A 5 -2.11 -3.05 6.02
CA THR A 5 -2.87 -2.11 5.21
C THR A 5 -1.94 -1.00 4.75
N LEU A 6 -1.89 -0.78 3.44
CA LEU A 6 -1.22 0.36 2.82
C LEU A 6 -2.28 1.41 2.46
N VAL A 7 -2.07 2.65 2.89
CA VAL A 7 -3.07 3.73 2.76
C VAL A 7 -2.57 4.82 1.82
N GLY A 8 -3.41 5.22 0.87
CA GLY A 8 -3.11 6.27 -0.09
C GLY A 8 -4.33 6.87 -0.79
N THR A 9 -4.10 7.73 -1.77
CA THR A 9 -5.14 8.24 -2.67
C THR A 9 -5.41 7.24 -3.79
N LEU A 10 -6.57 7.33 -4.43
CA LEU A 10 -6.91 6.49 -5.57
C LEU A 10 -5.92 6.67 -6.73
N ASP A 11 -5.61 7.92 -7.09
CA ASP A 11 -4.69 8.23 -8.21
C ASP A 11 -3.31 7.63 -8.00
N ASN A 12 -2.79 7.70 -6.77
CA ASN A 12 -1.50 7.10 -6.45
C ASN A 12 -1.56 5.57 -6.53
N TRP A 13 -2.68 4.97 -6.10
CA TRP A 13 -2.87 3.53 -6.16
C TRP A 13 -3.01 3.03 -7.60
N MET A 14 -3.63 3.78 -8.50
CA MET A 14 -3.71 3.38 -9.92
C MET A 14 -2.31 3.15 -10.50
N ILE A 15 -1.39 4.09 -10.25
CA ILE A 15 0.01 3.96 -10.66
C ILE A 15 0.71 2.85 -9.87
N GLY A 16 0.48 2.79 -8.56
CA GLY A 16 1.15 1.82 -7.70
C GLY A 16 0.80 0.36 -8.00
N ILE A 17 -0.47 0.10 -8.33
CA ILE A 17 -0.95 -1.22 -8.76
C ILE A 17 -0.39 -1.56 -10.14
N GLU A 18 -0.43 -0.62 -11.10
CA GLU A 18 0.10 -0.83 -12.44
C GLU A 18 1.60 -1.17 -12.42
N LYS A 19 2.38 -0.47 -11.58
CA LYS A 19 3.84 -0.66 -11.47
C LYS A 19 4.27 -1.72 -10.46
N GLY A 20 3.35 -2.21 -9.62
CA GLY A 20 3.69 -3.10 -8.50
C GLY A 20 4.59 -2.43 -7.46
N VAL A 21 4.38 -1.13 -7.21
CA VAL A 21 5.21 -0.32 -6.31
C VAL A 21 4.34 0.56 -5.41
N TRP A 22 4.64 0.59 -4.12
CA TRP A 22 4.00 1.53 -3.19
C TRP A 22 5.03 2.28 -2.36
N GLY A 23 4.84 3.59 -2.18
CA GLY A 23 5.77 4.45 -1.47
C GLY A 23 5.16 5.08 -0.23
N VAL A 24 6.00 5.31 0.78
CA VAL A 24 5.66 6.06 1.98
C VAL A 24 6.72 7.13 2.29
N ARG A 25 6.33 8.13 3.08
CA ARG A 25 7.22 9.19 3.55
C ARG A 25 8.19 8.66 4.61
N GLU A 26 9.31 9.34 4.81
CA GLU A 26 10.33 9.02 5.82
C GLU A 26 9.78 8.81 7.24
N ARG A 27 8.76 9.57 7.64
CA ARG A 27 8.11 9.40 8.95
C ARG A 27 7.53 7.99 9.19
N ALA A 28 7.27 7.23 8.13
CA ALA A 28 6.76 5.86 8.20
C ALA A 28 7.89 4.80 8.25
N ARG A 29 9.17 5.20 8.23
CA ARG A 29 10.34 4.31 8.26
C ARG A 29 10.28 3.23 9.35
N PRO A 30 9.83 3.51 10.60
CA PRO A 30 9.74 2.47 11.63
C PRO A 30 8.76 1.34 11.27
N LEU A 31 7.66 1.65 10.56
CA LEU A 31 6.67 0.66 10.14
C LEU A 31 7.09 -0.01 8.83
N TRP A 32 7.60 0.75 7.86
CA TRP A 32 8.16 0.22 6.62
C TRP A 32 9.30 -0.76 6.89
N GLY A 33 10.15 -0.48 7.89
CA GLY A 33 11.24 -1.36 8.31
C GLY A 33 10.77 -2.72 8.83
N LYS A 34 9.54 -2.80 9.38
CA LYS A 34 8.92 -4.05 9.88
C LYS A 34 8.32 -4.90 8.78
N VAL A 35 8.01 -4.32 7.61
CA VAL A 35 7.51 -5.05 6.46
C VAL A 35 8.63 -5.91 5.87
N GLN A 36 8.33 -7.19 5.66
CA GLN A 36 9.28 -8.16 5.11
C GLN A 36 8.76 -8.75 3.79
N PRO A 37 9.66 -9.20 2.89
CA PRO A 37 9.27 -10.03 1.77
C PRO A 37 8.42 -11.23 2.21
N GLY A 38 7.38 -11.54 1.45
CA GLY A 38 6.39 -12.56 1.77
C GLY A 38 5.21 -12.08 2.62
N ASP A 39 5.26 -10.87 3.18
CA ASP A 39 4.10 -10.28 3.87
C ASP A 39 2.98 -9.93 2.88
N LYS A 40 1.73 -10.03 3.36
CA LYS A 40 0.54 -9.64 2.60
C LYS A 40 0.20 -8.18 2.84
N VAL A 41 -0.21 -7.49 1.78
CA VAL A 41 -0.58 -6.09 1.80
C VAL A 41 -1.95 -5.89 1.17
N VAL A 42 -2.78 -5.08 1.81
CA VAL A 42 -4.08 -4.62 1.30
C VAL A 42 -3.93 -3.18 0.80
N PHE A 43 -4.48 -2.90 -0.38
CA PHE A 43 -4.45 -1.59 -1.01
C PHE A 43 -5.70 -0.81 -0.60
N TYR A 44 -5.53 0.22 0.23
CA TYR A 44 -6.64 1.04 0.70
C TYR A 44 -6.54 2.48 0.17
N ALA A 45 -7.56 2.89 -0.58
CA ALA A 45 -7.71 4.25 -1.07
C ALA A 45 -8.68 5.03 -0.18
N VAL A 46 -8.21 6.17 0.36
CA VAL A 46 -9.01 7.06 1.20
C VAL A 46 -10.24 7.56 0.43
N LYS A 47 -11.42 7.54 1.07
CA LYS A 47 -12.75 7.84 0.49
C LYS A 47 -13.27 6.84 -0.57
N THR A 48 -12.47 5.86 -0.99
CA THR A 48 -12.86 4.88 -2.01
C THR A 48 -13.09 3.49 -1.41
N GLY A 49 -12.16 3.00 -0.59
CA GLY A 49 -12.22 1.66 0.00
C GLY A 49 -11.02 0.78 -0.37
N VAL A 50 -11.22 -0.53 -0.25
CA VAL A 50 -10.21 -1.54 -0.53
C VAL A 50 -10.21 -1.87 -2.02
N LEU A 51 -9.06 -1.67 -2.67
CA LEU A 51 -8.88 -1.86 -4.11
C LEU A 51 -8.43 -3.28 -4.47
N GLY A 52 -7.77 -3.98 -3.54
CA GLY A 52 -7.17 -5.27 -3.81
C GLY A 52 -6.11 -5.63 -2.77
N TYR A 53 -5.31 -6.64 -3.11
CA TYR A 53 -4.21 -7.09 -2.27
C TYR A 53 -3.07 -7.70 -3.10
N GLY A 54 -1.92 -7.85 -2.43
CA GLY A 54 -0.74 -8.47 -3.01
C GLY A 54 0.25 -8.97 -1.96
N THR A 55 1.40 -9.41 -2.44
CA THR A 55 2.51 -9.89 -1.61
C THR A 55 3.72 -8.98 -1.80
N VAL A 56 4.38 -8.61 -0.71
CA VAL A 56 5.64 -7.85 -0.77
C VAL A 56 6.75 -8.75 -1.29
N GLU A 57 7.44 -8.32 -2.34
CA GLU A 57 8.62 -9.00 -2.88
C GLU A 57 9.92 -8.41 -2.33
N GLY A 58 9.91 -7.14 -1.93
CA GLY A 58 11.09 -6.44 -1.49
C GLY A 58 10.80 -5.00 -1.08
N LYS A 59 11.87 -4.32 -0.66
CA LYS A 59 11.83 -2.92 -0.25
C LYS A 59 13.08 -2.21 -0.75
N PHE A 60 12.93 -0.95 -1.14
CA PHE A 60 14.04 -0.15 -1.66
C PHE A 60 13.75 1.33 -1.44
N GLU A 61 14.80 2.15 -1.50
CA GLU A 61 14.68 3.60 -1.45
C GLU A 61 14.88 4.14 -2.87
N SER A 62 14.07 5.13 -3.27
CA SER A 62 14.22 5.79 -4.57
C SER A 62 13.85 7.26 -4.46
N ARG A 63 14.61 8.10 -5.14
CA ARG A 63 14.38 9.55 -5.23
C ARG A 63 13.80 9.97 -6.58
N GLU A 64 13.43 9.02 -7.42
CA GLU A 64 12.86 9.30 -8.74
C GLU A 64 11.36 9.58 -8.61
N PRO A 65 10.84 10.72 -9.10
CA PRO A 65 9.41 11.02 -9.07
C PRO A 65 8.56 9.95 -9.78
N LEU A 66 7.60 9.35 -9.06
CA LEU A 66 6.71 8.31 -9.59
C LEU A 66 5.25 8.77 -9.60
N TRP A 67 4.80 9.39 -8.51
CA TRP A 67 3.41 9.81 -8.32
C TRP A 67 3.15 11.21 -8.92
N PRO A 68 1.88 11.57 -9.23
CA PRO A 68 1.55 12.82 -9.92
C PRO A 68 2.07 14.06 -9.18
N GLU A 69 1.89 14.11 -7.85
CA GLU A 69 2.38 15.21 -7.00
C GLU A 69 3.92 15.32 -7.03
N GLU A 70 4.64 14.20 -7.06
CA GLU A 70 6.10 14.21 -7.16
C GLU A 70 6.57 14.73 -8.52
N LYS A 71 5.87 14.35 -9.59
CA LYS A 71 6.20 14.77 -10.96
C LYS A 71 5.95 16.26 -11.15
N GLU A 72 4.85 16.76 -10.61
CA GLU A 72 4.50 18.18 -10.65
C GLU A 72 5.51 19.03 -9.87
N ARG A 73 5.91 18.57 -8.68
CA ARG A 73 6.83 19.31 -7.80
C ARG A 73 8.31 19.08 -8.11
N GLY A 74 8.64 18.06 -8.89
CA GLY A 74 10.03 17.64 -9.13
C GLY A 74 10.74 17.11 -7.88
N GLU A 75 10.00 16.63 -6.88
CA GLU A 75 10.52 16.23 -5.56
C GLU A 75 10.04 14.83 -5.16
N PRO A 76 10.91 13.95 -4.62
CA PRO A 76 10.52 12.64 -4.12
C PRO A 76 9.86 12.72 -2.73
N ILE A 77 8.54 12.77 -2.72
CA ILE A 77 7.71 12.84 -1.50
C ILE A 77 7.66 11.48 -0.79
N TRP A 78 7.66 10.36 -1.53
CA TRP A 78 7.48 9.00 -1.01
C TRP A 78 8.69 8.09 -1.36
N PRO A 79 9.87 8.35 -0.77
CA PRO A 79 11.10 7.67 -1.16
C PRO A 79 11.20 6.21 -0.68
N LEU A 80 10.48 5.84 0.39
CA LEU A 80 10.51 4.49 0.96
C LEU A 80 9.54 3.59 0.22
N ARG A 81 10.05 2.72 -0.64
CA ARG A 81 9.23 1.91 -1.56
C ARG A 81 9.17 0.44 -1.16
N LEU A 82 8.02 -0.16 -1.46
CA LEU A 82 7.76 -1.59 -1.43
C LEU A 82 7.57 -2.06 -2.86
N LYS A 83 8.24 -3.14 -3.23
CA LYS A 83 7.92 -3.90 -4.43
C LYS A 83 6.83 -4.91 -4.09
N ILE A 84 5.74 -4.90 -4.83
CA ILE A 84 4.54 -5.68 -4.55
C ILE A 84 4.16 -6.47 -5.79
N ARG A 85 4.05 -7.78 -5.63
CA ARG A 85 3.35 -8.63 -6.59
C ARG A 85 1.86 -8.50 -6.33
N VAL A 86 1.16 -7.84 -7.24
CA VAL A 86 -0.30 -7.70 -7.20
C VAL A 86 -0.93 -9.07 -7.44
N GLU A 87 -1.81 -9.51 -6.54
CA GLU A 87 -2.49 -10.81 -6.64
C GLU A 87 -3.94 -10.67 -7.07
N LYS A 88 -4.62 -9.66 -6.54
CA LYS A 88 -6.00 -9.37 -6.90
C LYS A 88 -6.25 -7.87 -6.90
N VAL A 89 -6.90 -7.42 -7.96
CA VAL A 89 -7.55 -6.11 -8.04
C VAL A 89 -9.04 -6.37 -8.14
N PHE A 90 -9.83 -5.68 -7.32
CA PHE A 90 -11.28 -5.80 -7.37
C PHE A 90 -11.85 -4.92 -8.47
N ARG A 91 -12.84 -5.43 -9.21
CA ARG A 91 -13.55 -4.65 -10.25
C ARG A 91 -14.22 -3.42 -9.64
N GLU A 92 -14.79 -3.59 -8.46
CA GLU A 92 -15.36 -2.52 -7.65
C GLU A 92 -14.68 -2.51 -6.28
N PRO A 93 -14.31 -1.33 -5.74
CA PRO A 93 -13.72 -1.23 -4.41
C PRO A 93 -14.63 -1.83 -3.34
N LYS A 94 -14.06 -2.67 -2.47
CA LYS A 94 -14.79 -3.18 -1.30
C LYS A 94 -14.84 -2.12 -0.21
N LYS A 95 -15.88 -2.13 0.61
CA LYS A 95 -15.94 -1.30 1.82
C LYS A 95 -14.82 -1.67 2.78
N LYS A 96 -14.37 -0.70 3.58
CA LYS A 96 -13.39 -0.94 4.66
C LYS A 96 -14.05 -1.80 5.75
N PRO A 97 -13.47 -2.96 6.13
CA PRO A 97 -13.92 -3.68 7.32
C PRO A 97 -13.75 -2.82 8.59
N ASP A 98 -14.60 -3.02 9.59
CA ASP A 98 -14.62 -2.18 10.79
C ASP A 98 -13.31 -2.26 11.58
N LYS A 99 -12.76 -3.47 11.72
CA LYS A 99 -11.51 -3.77 12.43
C LYS A 99 -10.24 -3.28 11.69
N MET A 100 -10.37 -2.93 10.41
CA MET A 100 -9.24 -2.49 9.58
C MET A 100 -8.81 -1.06 9.95
N LEU A 101 -7.58 -0.94 10.46
CA LEU A 101 -6.95 0.34 10.79
C LEU A 101 -6.40 1.02 9.54
N VAL A 102 -6.61 2.34 9.46
CA VAL A 102 -6.18 3.21 8.34
C VAL A 102 -5.60 4.55 8.80
N GLY A 103 -5.19 4.65 10.08
CA GLY A 103 -4.72 5.89 10.69
C GLY A 103 -3.32 6.32 10.25
N TYR A 104 -2.51 5.38 9.77
CA TYR A 104 -1.14 5.61 9.28
C TYR A 104 -0.98 5.18 7.82
N PRO A 105 0.13 5.57 7.13
CA PRO A 105 0.40 5.08 5.77
C PRO A 105 0.58 3.56 5.68
N ILE A 106 1.02 2.93 6.77
CA ILE A 106 1.16 1.48 6.93
C ILE A 106 0.51 1.12 8.27
N ASN A 107 -0.41 0.17 8.29
CA ASN A 107 -1.05 -0.28 9.53
C ASN A 107 -0.95 -1.80 9.62
N LYS A 108 -0.81 -2.33 10.84
CA LYS A 108 -0.94 -3.77 11.05
C LYS A 108 -2.36 -4.19 10.73
N LEU A 109 -2.50 -5.29 10.01
CA LEU A 109 -3.76 -5.95 9.74
C LEU A 109 -3.73 -7.33 10.39
N ASP A 110 -4.85 -7.77 10.94
CA ASP A 110 -4.98 -9.13 11.46
C ASP A 110 -5.34 -10.10 10.31
N PRO A 111 -5.00 -11.40 10.45
CA PRO A 111 -5.25 -12.39 9.40
C PRO A 111 -6.74 -12.63 9.10
N GLU A 112 -7.63 -12.44 10.07
CA GLU A 112 -9.07 -12.67 9.92
C GLU A 112 -9.68 -11.61 9.00
N THR A 113 -9.35 -10.34 9.26
CA THR A 113 -9.77 -9.21 8.41
C THR A 113 -9.19 -9.33 7.00
N PHE A 114 -7.94 -9.79 6.85
CA PHE A 114 -7.42 -10.08 5.51
C PHE A 114 -8.22 -11.17 4.81
N SER A 115 -8.56 -12.25 5.51
CA SER A 115 -9.32 -13.37 4.94
C SER A 115 -10.73 -12.94 4.52
N GLU A 116 -11.38 -12.05 5.28
CA GLU A 116 -12.64 -11.42 4.89
C GLU A 116 -12.51 -10.64 3.57
N ILE A 117 -11.44 -9.86 3.43
CA ILE A 117 -11.17 -9.09 2.20
C ILE A 117 -10.87 -10.01 1.01
N ALA A 118 -10.18 -11.13 1.25
CA ALA A 118 -9.74 -12.04 0.19
C ALA A 118 -10.83 -12.99 -0.34
N ARG A 119 -11.94 -13.16 0.39
CA ARG A 119 -13.13 -13.89 -0.07
C ARG A 119 -13.81 -13.21 -1.26
#